data_AF-A0A9P8I7V1-F1
#
_entry.id   AF-A0A9P8I7V1-F1
#
_cell.length_a   1.000
_cell.length_b   1.000
_cell.length_c   1.000
_cell.angle_alpha   90.00
_cell.angle_beta   90.00
_cell.angle_gamma   90.00
#
_symmetry.space_group_name_H-M   'P 1'
#
loop_
_entity.id
_entity.type
_entity.pdbx_description
1 polymer ?
#
loop_
_entity_poly.entity_id
_entity_poly.type
_entity_poly.pdbx_seq_one_letter_code
_entity_poly.pdbx_strand_id
1 'polypeptide(L)'
;MNPNLYENGHVCLSLLGTWDGPPESKWQSEKSTILQVLLSIQSMILVSDPWRNEPVNQSDTSKTAIISSRDYSDERQAYTILYAMIPWLERRDSSGVWSDVVDIYFQCHAKKIVKTVREWARRNGRLRRFWAGPHSGSQNIDIVAKLEKALVAKSYI
;
A
#
# COMPACT_ATOMS: atom_id res chain seq x y z
N MET A 1 -5.44 2.13 -3.82
CA MET A 1 -4.91 1.14 -4.78
C MET A 1 -4.07 1.83 -5.84
N ASN A 2 -3.29 1.09 -6.63
CA ASN A 2 -2.27 1.60 -7.57
C ASN A 2 -2.80 1.45 -9.02
N PRO A 3 -2.37 2.25 -10.02
CA PRO A 3 -2.81 2.08 -11.41
C PRO A 3 -2.55 0.69 -12.01
N ASN A 4 -1.64 -0.10 -11.42
CA ASN A 4 -1.36 -1.49 -11.79
C ASN A 4 -1.83 -2.52 -10.75
N LEU A 5 -2.57 -2.12 -9.71
CA LEU A 5 -3.20 -3.01 -8.72
C LEU A 5 -4.63 -2.54 -8.42
N TYR A 6 -5.60 -3.26 -8.97
CA TYR A 6 -6.99 -2.84 -9.07
C TYR A 6 -7.79 -3.28 -7.83
N GLU A 7 -8.97 -2.68 -7.65
CA GLU A 7 -9.94 -2.98 -6.57
C GLU A 7 -10.34 -4.44 -6.46
N ASN A 8 -10.46 -5.12 -7.59
CA ASN A 8 -10.79 -6.54 -7.66
C ASN A 8 -9.57 -7.47 -7.51
N GLY A 9 -8.39 -6.93 -7.21
CA GLY A 9 -7.15 -7.68 -7.10
C GLY A 9 -6.45 -7.99 -8.43
N HIS A 10 -6.94 -7.46 -9.56
CA HIS A 10 -6.26 -7.58 -10.84
C HIS A 10 -4.92 -6.83 -10.83
N VAL A 11 -3.86 -7.49 -11.30
CA VAL A 11 -2.49 -6.97 -11.33
C VAL A 11 -2.05 -6.77 -12.78
N CYS A 12 -1.56 -5.59 -13.12
CA CYS A 12 -1.09 -5.26 -14.46
C CYS A 12 0.44 -5.36 -14.56
N LEU A 13 0.94 -6.40 -15.21
CA LEU A 13 2.36 -6.58 -15.54
C LEU A 13 2.45 -7.23 -16.92
N SER A 14 3.37 -6.75 -17.76
CA SER A 14 3.59 -7.37 -19.07
C SER A 14 4.08 -8.82 -18.94
N LEU A 15 4.86 -9.09 -17.89
CA LEU A 15 5.29 -10.43 -17.50
C LEU A 15 4.11 -11.38 -17.20
N LEU A 16 2.97 -10.85 -16.77
CA LEU A 16 1.74 -11.63 -16.53
C LEU A 16 0.77 -11.58 -17.72
N GLY A 17 1.13 -10.90 -18.81
CA GLY A 17 0.26 -10.72 -19.97
C GLY A 17 -0.92 -9.78 -19.74
N THR A 18 -0.93 -9.03 -18.63
CA THR A 18 -2.02 -8.13 -18.22
C THR A 18 -1.69 -6.65 -18.44
N TRP A 19 -0.56 -6.37 -19.08
CA TRP A 19 -0.15 -5.03 -19.50
C TRP A 19 0.63 -5.12 -20.80
N ASP A 20 0.57 -4.05 -21.60
CA ASP A 20 1.33 -4.00 -22.85
C ASP A 20 2.83 -3.89 -22.57
N GLY A 21 3.59 -4.60 -23.38
CA GLY A 21 5.04 -4.63 -23.29
C GLY A 21 5.63 -5.41 -24.47
N PRO A 22 6.93 -5.20 -24.75
CA PRO A 22 7.57 -5.88 -25.85
C PRO A 22 7.65 -7.39 -25.59
N PRO A 23 7.76 -8.23 -26.63
CA PRO A 23 7.68 -9.70 -26.50
C PRO A 23 8.63 -10.29 -25.45
N GLU A 24 9.83 -9.73 -25.30
CA GLU A 24 10.82 -10.15 -24.33
C GLU A 24 10.43 -9.87 -22.87
N SER A 25 9.50 -8.94 -22.63
CA SER A 25 8.98 -8.63 -21.29
C SER A 25 7.82 -9.52 -20.87
N LYS A 26 7.25 -10.30 -21.81
CA LYS A 26 6.14 -11.22 -21.54
C LYS A 26 6.64 -12.52 -20.91
N TRP A 27 5.73 -13.30 -20.33
CA TRP A 27 6.05 -14.61 -19.76
C TRP A 27 6.74 -15.51 -20.79
N GLN A 28 7.92 -16.02 -20.43
CA GLN A 28 8.69 -17.00 -21.19
C GLN A 28 8.82 -18.27 -20.34
N SER A 29 8.17 -19.37 -20.74
CA SER A 29 8.09 -20.60 -19.94
C SER A 29 9.44 -21.16 -19.47
N GLU A 30 10.51 -20.95 -20.26
CA GLU A 30 11.85 -21.46 -19.99
C GLU A 30 12.74 -20.51 -19.18
N LYS A 31 12.32 -19.26 -18.97
CA LYS A 31 13.14 -18.21 -18.34
C LYS A 31 12.45 -17.47 -17.20
N SER A 32 11.14 -17.36 -17.27
CA SER A 32 10.36 -16.58 -16.31
C SER A 32 10.20 -17.34 -14.99
N THR A 33 10.28 -16.61 -13.88
CA THR A 33 10.19 -17.19 -12.54
C THR A 33 9.20 -16.43 -11.67
N ILE A 34 8.67 -17.11 -10.64
CA ILE A 34 7.85 -16.46 -9.61
C ILE A 34 8.64 -15.33 -8.92
N LEU A 35 9.95 -15.52 -8.72
CA LEU A 35 10.82 -14.49 -8.16
C LEU A 35 10.79 -13.20 -9.00
N GLN A 36 10.86 -13.31 -10.33
CA GLN A 36 10.76 -12.14 -11.20
C GLN A 36 9.39 -11.45 -11.07
N VAL A 37 8.30 -12.20 -10.96
CA VAL A 37 6.97 -11.62 -10.72
C VAL A 37 6.96 -10.82 -9.41
N LEU A 38 7.49 -11.40 -8.32
CA LEU A 38 7.55 -10.72 -7.02
C LEU A 38 8.43 -9.47 -7.07
N LEU A 39 9.57 -9.53 -7.75
CA LEU A 39 10.46 -8.39 -7.94
C LEU A 39 9.80 -7.29 -8.80
N SER A 40 9.07 -7.65 -9.85
CA SER A 40 8.31 -6.69 -10.67
C SER A 40 7.21 -5.99 -9.89
N ILE A 41 6.48 -6.71 -9.03
CA ILE A 41 5.50 -6.09 -8.14
C ILE A 41 6.19 -5.06 -7.23
N GLN A 42 7.32 -5.44 -6.61
CA GLN A 42 8.03 -4.56 -5.70
C GLN A 42 8.63 -3.32 -6.39
N SER A 43 9.19 -3.49 -7.60
CA SER A 43 9.93 -2.44 -8.30
C SER A 43 9.08 -1.55 -9.20
N MET A 44 7.95 -2.05 -9.69
CA MET A 44 7.11 -1.33 -10.67
C MET A 44 5.78 -0.89 -10.07
N ILE A 45 5.22 -1.64 -9.11
CA ILE A 45 3.90 -1.32 -8.52
C ILE A 45 4.08 -0.59 -7.19
N LEU A 46 4.92 -1.11 -6.29
CA LEU A 46 5.12 -0.58 -4.93
C LEU A 46 6.18 0.53 -4.87
N VAL A 47 6.06 1.52 -5.77
CA VAL A 47 7.00 2.64 -5.94
C VAL A 47 6.63 3.86 -5.09
N SER A 48 7.56 4.82 -4.99
CA SER A 48 7.38 6.05 -4.20
C SER A 48 6.36 7.03 -4.79
N ASP A 49 6.18 7.04 -6.11
CA ASP A 49 5.21 7.89 -6.81
C ASP A 49 4.27 7.03 -7.68
N PRO A 50 3.30 6.34 -7.04
CA PRO A 50 2.44 5.38 -7.74
C PRO A 50 1.46 6.06 -8.72
N TRP A 51 1.24 7.37 -8.62
CA TRP A 51 0.38 8.11 -9.54
C TRP A 51 0.94 8.12 -10.97
N ARG A 52 2.28 8.09 -11.11
CA ARG A 52 2.98 8.05 -12.39
C ARG A 52 2.97 6.69 -13.07
N ASN A 53 2.50 5.64 -12.41
CA ASN A 53 2.32 4.34 -13.06
C ASN A 53 1.24 4.38 -14.15
N GLU A 54 0.34 5.37 -14.09
CA GLU A 54 -0.61 5.65 -15.16
C GLU A 54 0.12 6.26 -16.37
N PRO A 55 0.06 5.64 -17.58
CA PRO A 55 0.76 6.11 -18.78
C PRO A 55 0.67 7.59 -19.08
N VAL A 56 -0.53 8.18 -18.98
CA VAL A 56 -0.73 9.61 -19.30
C VAL A 56 0.00 10.54 -18.33
N ASN A 57 0.37 10.06 -17.14
CA ASN A 57 0.98 10.85 -16.08
C ASN A 57 2.51 10.76 -16.03
N GLN A 58 3.13 9.81 -16.74
CA GLN A 58 4.55 9.47 -16.57
C GLN A 58 5.48 10.68 -16.68
N SER A 59 5.31 11.48 -17.73
CA SER A 59 6.17 12.61 -18.07
C SER A 59 5.62 13.98 -17.65
N ASP A 60 4.45 14.02 -17.00
CA ASP A 60 3.84 15.30 -16.61
C ASP A 60 4.57 15.90 -15.39
N THR A 61 5.15 17.08 -15.60
CA THR A 61 5.91 17.84 -14.60
C THR A 61 5.22 19.15 -14.21
N SER A 62 3.97 19.34 -14.63
CA SER A 62 3.17 20.51 -14.30
C SER A 62 2.95 20.63 -12.78
N LYS A 63 2.67 21.86 -12.33
CA LYS A 63 2.29 22.10 -10.92
C LYS A 63 1.09 21.27 -10.51
N THR A 64 0.13 21.09 -11.42
CA THR A 64 -1.05 20.25 -11.21
C THR A 64 -0.66 18.78 -11.00
N ALA A 65 0.21 18.22 -11.83
CA ALA A 65 0.70 16.85 -11.68
C ALA A 65 1.40 16.62 -10.33
N ILE A 66 2.22 17.58 -9.88
CA ILE A 66 2.88 17.49 -8.57
C ILE A 66 1.85 17.46 -7.43
N ILE A 67 0.79 18.28 -7.51
CA ILE A 67 -0.29 18.29 -6.52
C ILE A 67 -1.07 16.98 -6.56
N SER A 68 -1.44 16.50 -7.75
CA SER A 68 -2.17 15.24 -7.95
C SER A 68 -1.40 14.02 -7.45
N SER A 69 -0.11 13.92 -7.79
CA SER A 69 0.78 12.86 -7.31
C SER A 69 0.89 12.85 -5.78
N ARG A 70 1.04 14.03 -5.16
CA ARG A 70 1.06 14.15 -3.69
C ARG A 70 -0.28 13.72 -3.09
N ASP A 71 -1.38 14.22 -3.63
CA ASP A 71 -2.73 13.91 -3.13
C ASP A 71 -3.04 12.42 -3.20
N TYR A 72 -2.68 11.80 -4.32
CA TYR A 72 -2.78 10.36 -4.53
C TYR A 72 -1.93 9.58 -3.52
N SER A 73 -0.68 10.00 -3.31
CA SER A 73 0.23 9.36 -2.34
C SER A 73 -0.29 9.47 -0.91
N ASP A 74 -0.85 10.61 -0.52
CA ASP A 74 -1.48 10.83 0.78
C ASP A 74 -2.68 9.90 1.00
N GLU A 75 -3.47 9.65 -0.04
CA GLU A 75 -4.57 8.67 0.01
C GLU A 75 -4.05 7.22 0.15
N ARG A 76 -2.95 6.87 -0.53
CA ARG A 76 -2.30 5.55 -0.41
C ARG A 76 -1.73 5.29 0.98
N GLN A 77 -1.18 6.30 1.65
CA GLN A 77 -0.75 6.16 3.05
C GLN A 77 -1.92 5.74 3.95
N ALA A 78 -3.09 6.38 3.78
CA ALA A 78 -4.28 6.06 4.56
C ALA A 78 -4.73 4.62 4.32
N TYR A 79 -4.81 4.18 3.07
CA TYR A 79 -5.21 2.82 2.71
C TYR A 79 -4.20 1.77 3.15
N THR A 80 -2.90 2.09 3.14
CA THR A 80 -1.87 1.19 3.64
C THR A 80 -2.08 0.92 5.13
N ILE A 81 -2.31 1.96 5.93
CA ILE A 81 -2.59 1.80 7.36
C ILE A 81 -3.89 1.02 7.58
N LEU A 82 -4.98 1.45 6.91
CA LEU A 82 -6.32 0.94 7.17
C LEU A 82 -6.55 -0.49 6.70
N TYR A 83 -5.99 -0.85 5.54
CA TYR A 83 -6.27 -2.14 4.89
C TYR A 83 -5.06 -3.08 4.87
N ALA A 84 -3.83 -2.55 4.78
CA ALA A 84 -2.62 -3.37 4.68
C ALA A 84 -1.88 -3.55 6.01
N MET A 85 -2.28 -2.87 7.09
CA MET A 85 -1.62 -3.00 8.40
C MET A 85 -2.58 -3.37 9.53
N ILE A 86 -3.60 -2.55 9.79
CA ILE A 86 -4.52 -2.76 10.90
C ILE A 86 -5.21 -4.14 10.86
N PRO A 87 -5.74 -4.63 9.73
CA PRO A 87 -6.39 -5.94 9.71
C PRO A 87 -5.42 -7.09 10.00
N TRP A 88 -4.15 -6.96 9.64
CA TRP A 88 -3.13 -7.95 9.97
C TRP A 88 -2.80 -7.98 11.46
N LEU A 89 -2.82 -6.82 12.12
CA LEU A 89 -2.61 -6.71 13.57
C LEU A 89 -3.84 -7.15 14.39
N GLU A 90 -5.05 -6.87 13.89
CA GLU A 90 -6.32 -7.19 14.56
C GLU A 90 -6.77 -8.64 14.34
N ARG A 91 -6.10 -9.40 13.45
CA ARG A 91 -6.40 -10.82 13.23
C ARG A 91 -6.27 -11.61 14.55
N ARG A 92 -7.36 -12.30 14.89
CA ARG A 92 -7.44 -13.19 16.06
C ARG A 92 -6.87 -14.58 15.75
N ASP A 93 -6.98 -15.02 14.51
CA ASP A 93 -6.49 -16.33 14.07
C ASP A 93 -5.08 -16.21 13.49
N SER A 94 -4.13 -16.88 14.14
CA SER A 94 -2.72 -16.98 13.74
C SER A 94 -2.44 -18.24 12.89
N SER A 95 -3.45 -18.91 12.34
CA SER A 95 -3.26 -20.13 11.53
C SER A 95 -2.81 -19.90 10.09
N GLY A 96 -2.75 -18.64 9.63
CA GLY A 96 -2.36 -18.30 8.26
C GLY A 96 -0.89 -18.62 7.97
N VAL A 97 -0.59 -19.01 6.72
CA VAL A 97 0.77 -19.34 6.23
C VAL A 97 1.80 -18.22 6.44
N TRP A 98 1.33 -16.97 6.59
CA TRP A 98 2.18 -15.78 6.81
C TRP A 98 2.12 -15.23 8.24
N SER A 99 1.47 -15.92 9.17
CA SER A 99 1.16 -15.40 10.50
C SER A 99 2.41 -15.02 11.30
N ASP A 100 3.39 -15.93 11.35
CA ASP A 100 4.68 -15.76 11.99
C ASP A 100 5.50 -14.64 11.35
N VAL A 101 5.57 -14.61 10.02
CA VAL A 101 6.29 -13.57 9.26
C VAL A 101 5.72 -12.19 9.57
N VAL A 102 4.39 -12.06 9.59
CA VAL A 102 3.71 -10.80 9.88
C VAL A 102 3.93 -10.38 11.33
N ASP A 103 3.80 -11.30 12.28
CA ASP A 103 4.00 -11.05 13.71
C ASP A 103 5.44 -10.56 13.98
N ILE A 104 6.45 -11.28 13.49
CA ILE A 104 7.87 -10.92 13.59
C ILE A 104 8.13 -9.57 12.92
N TYR A 105 7.59 -9.34 11.71
CA TYR A 105 7.80 -8.08 11.01
C TYR A 105 7.31 -6.89 11.83
N PHE A 106 6.07 -6.93 12.32
CA PHE A 106 5.52 -5.85 13.13
C PHE A 106 6.25 -5.70 14.45
N GLN A 107 6.58 -6.80 15.14
CA GLN A 107 7.35 -6.77 16.39
C GLN A 107 8.71 -6.07 16.21
N CYS A 108 9.47 -6.44 15.18
CA CYS A 108 10.78 -5.84 14.91
C CYS A 108 10.71 -4.38 14.44
N HIS A 109 9.62 -3.97 13.79
CA HIS A 109 9.54 -2.67 13.10
C HIS A 109 8.53 -1.69 13.72
N ALA A 110 7.80 -2.05 14.78
CA ALA A 110 6.70 -1.23 15.31
C ALA A 110 7.11 0.21 15.64
N LYS A 111 8.28 0.41 16.29
CA LYS A 111 8.80 1.75 16.60
C LYS A 111 9.05 2.59 15.33
N LYS A 112 9.62 1.97 14.28
CA LYS A 112 9.86 2.64 12.99
C LYS A 112 8.53 2.96 12.30
N ILE A 113 7.61 2.01 12.28
CA ILE A 113 6.26 2.16 11.73
C ILE A 113 5.54 3.34 12.38
N VAL A 114 5.48 3.39 13.72
CA VAL A 114 4.82 4.47 14.46
C VAL A 114 5.47 5.81 14.15
N LYS A 115 6.81 5.88 14.13
CA LYS A 115 7.54 7.10 13.77
C LYS A 115 7.14 7.57 12.36
N THR A 116 7.19 6.69 11.37
CA THR A 116 6.84 6.99 9.98
C THR A 116 5.39 7.47 9.84
N VAL A 117 4.44 6.76 10.46
CA VAL A 117 3.02 7.13 10.39
C VAL A 117 2.75 8.46 11.10
N ARG A 118 3.41 8.74 12.23
CA ARG A 118 3.32 10.05 12.90
C ARG A 118 3.88 11.18 12.02
N GLU A 119 4.98 10.93 11.32
CA GLU A 119 5.56 11.90 10.36
C GLU A 119 4.66 12.14 9.16
N TRP A 120 3.98 11.11 8.64
CA TRP A 120 2.95 11.26 7.63
C TRP A 120 1.78 12.09 8.16
N ALA A 121 1.29 11.81 9.37
CA ALA A 121 0.15 12.51 9.95
C ALA A 121 0.38 14.01 10.18
N ARG A 122 1.64 14.45 10.32
CA ARG A 122 1.99 15.89 10.39
C ARG A 122 1.73 16.62 9.06
N ARG A 123 1.83 15.92 7.93
CA ARG A 123 1.70 16.48 6.57
C ARG A 123 0.37 16.10 5.91
N ASN A 124 -0.23 15.01 6.35
CA ASN A 124 -1.46 14.43 5.82
C ASN A 124 -2.53 14.35 6.93
N GLY A 125 -3.34 15.41 7.02
CA GLY A 125 -4.40 15.49 8.03
C GLY A 125 -5.51 14.45 7.87
N ARG A 126 -5.61 13.78 6.71
CA ARG A 126 -6.59 12.70 6.47
C ARG A 126 -6.33 11.49 7.36
N LEU A 127 -5.09 11.27 7.81
CA LEU A 127 -4.78 10.15 8.70
C LEU A 127 -5.41 10.28 10.09
N ARG A 128 -5.75 11.51 10.52
CA ARG A 128 -6.41 11.78 11.80
C ARG A 128 -7.92 11.94 11.67
N ARG A 129 -8.41 12.17 10.46
CA ARG A 129 -9.82 12.45 10.14
C ARG A 129 -10.21 11.72 8.86
N PHE A 130 -9.98 10.42 8.84
CA PHE A 130 -10.26 9.61 7.67
C PHE A 130 -11.76 9.44 7.53
N TRP A 131 -12.27 9.74 6.33
CA TRP A 131 -13.69 9.57 6.01
C TRP A 131 -13.89 8.22 5.33
N ALA A 132 -14.63 7.31 5.98
CA ALA A 132 -14.82 5.94 5.51
C ALA A 132 -16.07 5.74 4.64
N GLY A 133 -16.59 6.82 4.06
CA GLY A 133 -17.75 6.77 3.18
C GLY A 133 -19.08 7.14 3.86
N PRO A 134 -20.17 7.29 3.07
CA PRO A 134 -21.47 7.75 3.57
C PRO A 134 -22.11 6.78 4.57
N HIS A 135 -21.80 5.48 4.43
CA HIS A 135 -22.34 4.41 5.27
C HIS A 135 -21.64 4.28 6.64
N SER A 136 -20.53 4.99 6.85
CA SER A 136 -19.78 4.94 8.11
C SER A 136 -20.34 5.84 9.22
N GLY A 137 -21.47 6.50 8.97
CA GLY A 137 -21.94 7.62 9.79
C GLY A 137 -21.02 8.83 9.63
N SER A 138 -21.43 10.03 10.05
CA SER A 138 -20.62 11.25 9.91
C SER A 138 -19.33 11.28 10.78
N GLN A 139 -18.88 10.13 11.29
CA GLN A 139 -17.73 10.06 12.19
C GLN A 139 -16.43 9.88 11.40
N ASN A 140 -15.55 10.86 11.54
CA ASN A 140 -14.17 10.76 11.08
C ASN A 140 -13.38 9.80 11.98
N ILE A 141 -12.54 8.96 11.36
CA ILE A 141 -11.74 7.95 12.06
C ILE A 141 -10.29 8.44 12.17
N ASP A 142 -9.72 8.43 13.37
CA ASP A 142 -8.27 8.56 13.56
C ASP A 142 -7.60 7.20 13.34
N ILE A 143 -7.16 6.95 12.12
CA ILE A 143 -6.53 5.68 11.74
C ILE A 143 -5.12 5.52 12.31
N VAL A 144 -4.46 6.62 12.70
CA VAL A 144 -3.17 6.56 13.41
C VAL A 144 -3.37 6.05 14.82
N ALA A 145 -4.35 6.61 15.55
CA ALA A 145 -4.70 6.14 16.88
C ALA A 145 -5.15 4.67 16.85
N LYS A 146 -5.92 4.27 15.81
CA LYS A 146 -6.33 2.87 15.62
C LYS A 146 -5.13 1.93 15.43
N LEU A 147 -4.16 2.31 14.60
CA LEU A 147 -2.93 1.53 14.40
C LEU A 147 -2.12 1.39 15.69
N GLU A 148 -1.89 2.49 16.41
CA GLU A 148 -1.13 2.48 17.67
C GLU A 148 -1.82 1.59 18.72
N LYS A 149 -3.15 1.66 18.83
CA LYS A 149 -3.93 0.78 19.71
C LYS A 149 -3.75 -0.70 19.35
N ALA A 150 -3.76 -1.05 18.06
CA ALA A 150 -3.56 -2.42 17.60
C ALA A 150 -2.15 -2.95 17.93
N LEU A 151 -1.12 -2.11 17.80
CA LEU A 151 0.26 -2.47 18.16
C LEU A 151 0.44 -2.66 19.68
N VAL A 152 -0.19 -1.80 20.50
CA VAL A 152 -0.20 -1.94 21.98
C VAL A 152 -0.91 -3.23 22.41
N ALA A 153 -2.03 -3.56 21.77
CA ALA A 153 -2.78 -4.79 22.07
C ALA A 153 -1.97 -6.07 21.81
N LYS A 154 -0.97 -6.00 20.92
CA LYS A 154 0.01 -7.06 20.64
C LYS A 154 1.30 -6.96 21.49
N SER A 155 1.41 -5.94 22.34
CA SER A 155 2.60 -5.64 23.13
C SER A 155 3.88 -5.42 22.32
N TYR A 156 3.75 -4.90 21.09
CA TYR A 156 4.91 -4.55 20.25
C TYR A 156 5.50 -3.17 20.57
N ILE A 157 4.72 -2.31 21.25
CA ILE A 157 5.11 -0.99 21.75
C ILE A 157 4.48 -0.73 23.10
#